data_AF-A0A8I7B6L6-F1
#
_entry.id   AF-A0A8I7B6L6-F1
#
_cell.length_a   1.000
_cell.length_b   1.000
_cell.length_c   1.000
_cell.angle_alpha   90.00
_cell.angle_beta   90.00
_cell.angle_gamma   90.00
#
_symmetry.space_group_name_H-M   'P 1'
#
loop_
_entity.id
_entity.type
_entity.pdbx_description
1 polymer ?
#
loop_
_entity_poly.entity_id
_entity_poly.type
_entity_poly.pdbx_seq_one_letter_code
_entity_poly.pdbx_strand_id
1 'polypeptide(L)'
;MKRWKEGSLHCIANACINTGRTRCTKSFIHSLTAIDPSKLAKQMASGVFGTPISEKTVIATGEYKEPITQKDVADYAMKMINAGGKDINALTFVDNLKERYGNGIAVKCLIYNATGATLSLAKYNDWHGHIYDTPYPSDIQNGQWGAFLHVHPSGAAVGSAGAVVYRTKIPSSSRSCDWLFSWTAPYIGDNGVYTEIREEGHYPSVGSWGYIYGVKLANSNLNSTDENYGYVSKTNIGEGSTMNARGVFQFPY
;
A
#
# COMPACT_ATOMS: atom_id res chain seq x y z
N MET A 1 0.52 -24.42 29.47
CA MET A 1 1.75 -24.67 28.68
C MET A 1 1.46 -25.70 27.62
N LYS A 2 1.16 -25.28 26.38
CA LYS A 2 0.98 -26.18 25.23
C LYS A 2 2.11 -25.89 24.24
N ARG A 3 2.89 -26.94 23.93
CA ARG A 3 4.01 -26.98 23.00
C ARG A 3 3.55 -26.69 21.57
N TRP A 4 4.24 -25.78 20.89
CA TRP A 4 4.19 -25.63 19.44
C TRP A 4 4.93 -26.82 18.80
N LYS A 5 4.29 -27.50 17.85
CA LYS A 5 4.95 -28.46 16.95
C LYS A 5 5.24 -27.73 15.64
N GLU A 6 6.51 -27.64 15.28
CA GLU A 6 7.00 -27.17 13.99
C GLU A 6 6.52 -28.14 12.89
N GLY A 7 5.88 -27.58 11.86
CA GLY A 7 5.41 -28.29 10.68
C GLY A 7 5.99 -27.68 9.42
N SER A 8 7.01 -28.36 8.87
CA SER A 8 7.37 -28.51 7.45
C SER A 8 7.23 -27.31 6.50
N LEU A 9 8.34 -26.58 6.30
CA LEU A 9 8.60 -25.85 5.06
C LEU A 9 9.13 -26.82 4.01
N HIS A 10 8.29 -27.18 3.03
CA HIS A 10 8.75 -27.89 1.83
C HIS A 10 9.44 -26.90 0.88
N CYS A 11 10.76 -27.06 0.72
CA CYS A 11 11.54 -26.43 -0.34
C CYS A 11 11.14 -26.98 -1.72
N ILE A 12 10.78 -26.10 -2.65
CA ILE A 12 10.81 -26.39 -4.08
C ILE A 12 12.18 -25.96 -4.60
N ALA A 13 13.13 -26.89 -4.66
CA ALA A 13 14.39 -26.70 -5.37
C ALA A 13 14.23 -27.25 -6.79
N ASN A 14 14.11 -26.35 -7.77
CA ASN A 14 14.10 -26.72 -9.17
C ASN A 14 15.49 -27.19 -9.63
N ALA A 15 15.47 -28.28 -10.36
CA ALA A 15 16.60 -29.02 -10.89
C ALA A 15 17.44 -28.23 -11.91
N CYS A 16 18.77 -28.32 -11.80
CA CYS A 16 19.70 -28.21 -12.92
C CYS A 16 21.07 -28.78 -12.49
N ILE A 17 21.36 -30.04 -12.85
CA ILE A 17 22.70 -30.65 -12.74
C ILE A 17 23.04 -31.33 -14.08
N ASN A 18 24.29 -31.12 -14.53
CA ASN A 18 25.05 -31.70 -15.66
C ASN A 18 24.79 -31.06 -17.03
N THR A 19 25.75 -30.35 -17.64
CA THR A 19 27.02 -30.90 -18.15
C THR A 19 28.20 -29.90 -18.07
N GLY A 20 29.45 -30.41 -18.03
CA GLY A 20 30.65 -29.69 -17.56
C GLY A 20 31.56 -29.01 -18.60
N ARG A 21 32.53 -28.23 -18.06
CA ARG A 21 33.68 -27.49 -18.65
C ARG A 21 33.30 -26.40 -19.67
N THR A 22 33.71 -25.13 -19.58
CA THR A 22 35.10 -24.60 -19.51
C THR A 22 35.04 -23.07 -19.22
N ARG A 23 36.12 -22.49 -18.67
CA ARG A 23 36.41 -21.05 -18.39
C ARG A 23 35.59 -20.00 -19.18
N CYS A 24 35.04 -18.98 -18.49
CA CYS A 24 35.40 -17.56 -18.68
C CYS A 24 34.60 -16.60 -17.78
N THR A 25 35.28 -15.55 -17.33
CA THR A 25 34.82 -14.24 -16.82
C THR A 25 33.85 -14.17 -15.63
N LYS A 26 34.34 -13.51 -14.55
CA LYS A 26 33.57 -12.94 -13.45
C LYS A 26 32.39 -12.13 -13.99
N SER A 27 31.19 -12.72 -14.02
CA SER A 27 29.94 -11.98 -14.17
C SER A 27 29.31 -11.85 -12.79
N PHE A 28 28.94 -10.61 -12.45
CA PHE A 28 28.21 -10.24 -11.25
C PHE A 28 26.93 -11.07 -11.14
N ILE A 29 26.94 -12.11 -10.31
CA ILE A 29 25.71 -12.75 -9.84
C ILE A 29 25.17 -11.82 -8.76
N HIS A 30 24.16 -11.02 -9.11
CA HIS A 30 23.34 -10.32 -8.13
C HIS A 30 22.74 -11.38 -7.20
N SER A 31 23.22 -11.40 -5.96
CA SER A 31 22.70 -12.23 -4.89
C SER A 31 21.21 -11.92 -4.70
N LEU A 32 20.35 -12.88 -5.02
CA LEU A 32 19.03 -13.02 -4.41
C LEU A 32 19.24 -13.24 -2.90
N THR A 33 19.47 -12.16 -2.15
CA THR A 33 19.48 -12.24 -0.69
C THR A 33 18.09 -12.62 -0.24
N ALA A 34 17.94 -13.83 0.30
CA ALA A 34 16.76 -14.22 1.05
C ALA A 34 16.44 -13.12 2.08
N ILE A 35 15.21 -12.63 2.07
CA ILE A 35 14.77 -11.58 2.99
C ILE A 35 14.92 -12.14 4.43
N ASP A 36 15.61 -11.39 5.28
CA ASP A 36 15.78 -11.70 6.70
C ASP A 36 14.40 -12.02 7.36
N PRO A 37 14.22 -13.17 8.03
CA PRO A 37 12.97 -13.54 8.68
C PRO A 37 12.46 -12.51 9.69
N SER A 38 13.35 -11.80 10.39
CA SER A 38 12.98 -10.73 11.32
C SER A 38 12.41 -9.51 10.58
N LYS A 39 12.96 -9.20 9.41
CA LYS A 39 12.47 -8.15 8.52
C LYS A 39 11.10 -8.52 7.97
N LEU A 40 10.90 -9.77 7.55
CA LEU A 40 9.61 -10.27 7.10
C LEU A 40 8.57 -10.18 8.23
N ALA A 41 8.89 -10.65 9.44
CA ALA A 41 7.99 -10.56 10.59
C ALA A 41 7.57 -9.12 10.90
N LYS A 42 8.52 -8.17 10.82
CA LYS A 42 8.22 -6.74 11.01
C LYS A 42 7.29 -6.20 9.92
N GLN A 43 7.52 -6.54 8.66
CA GLN A 43 6.67 -6.13 7.53
C GLN A 43 5.24 -6.68 7.68
N MET A 44 5.11 -7.93 8.09
CA MET A 44 3.82 -8.58 8.35
C MET A 44 3.09 -7.95 9.55
N ALA A 45 3.81 -7.51 10.57
CA ALA A 45 3.21 -6.83 11.73
C ALA A 45 2.78 -5.38 11.43
N SER A 46 3.51 -4.67 10.57
CA SER A 46 3.21 -3.27 10.24
C SER A 46 2.33 -3.09 8.99
N GLY A 47 2.14 -4.14 8.19
CA GLY A 47 1.48 -4.06 6.89
C GLY A 47 2.26 -3.21 5.88
N VAL A 48 3.59 -3.13 5.99
CA VAL A 48 4.43 -2.28 5.10
C VAL A 48 5.46 -3.13 4.37
N PHE A 49 5.53 -3.01 3.05
CA PHE A 49 6.30 -3.88 2.17
C PHE A 49 7.23 -3.10 1.24
N GLY A 50 8.39 -3.67 0.97
CA GLY A 50 9.44 -3.07 0.15
C GLY A 50 10.50 -2.32 0.96
N THR A 51 11.61 -2.02 0.29
CA THR A 51 12.69 -1.19 0.85
C THR A 51 12.44 0.27 0.46
N PRO A 52 12.57 1.23 1.39
CA PRO A 52 12.42 2.65 1.08
C PRO A 52 13.38 3.12 -0.02
N ILE A 53 12.87 3.96 -0.91
CA ILE A 53 13.63 4.64 -1.95
C ILE A 53 13.92 6.06 -1.45
N SER A 54 15.20 6.33 -1.23
CA SER A 54 15.72 7.60 -0.71
C SER A 54 16.59 8.31 -1.75
N GLU A 55 16.97 9.57 -1.49
CA GLU A 55 17.96 10.30 -2.31
C GLU A 55 19.24 9.48 -2.50
N LYS A 56 19.77 8.84 -1.44
CA LYS A 56 20.96 7.99 -1.54
C LYS A 56 20.77 6.80 -2.49
N THR A 57 19.57 6.22 -2.48
CA THR A 57 19.22 5.13 -3.40
C THR A 57 19.24 5.62 -4.84
N VAL A 58 18.73 6.81 -5.09
CA VAL A 58 18.68 7.43 -6.43
C VAL A 58 20.07 7.89 -6.90
N ILE A 59 20.88 8.49 -6.03
CA ILE A 59 22.28 8.85 -6.34
C ILE A 59 23.06 7.61 -6.80
N ALA A 60 22.88 6.48 -6.10
CA ALA A 60 23.57 5.24 -6.41
C ALA A 60 23.22 4.65 -7.80
N THR A 61 22.12 5.06 -8.43
CA THR A 61 21.77 4.60 -9.79
C THR A 61 22.56 5.33 -10.87
N GLY A 62 22.98 6.57 -10.62
CA GLY A 62 23.59 7.45 -11.62
C GLY A 62 22.63 7.90 -12.74
N GLU A 63 21.33 7.63 -12.62
CA GLU A 63 20.32 7.98 -13.65
C GLU A 63 19.91 9.47 -13.61
N TYR A 64 20.07 10.13 -12.48
CA TYR A 64 19.57 11.48 -12.24
C TYR A 64 20.71 12.46 -11.99
N LYS A 65 20.53 13.71 -12.43
CA LYS A 65 21.52 14.78 -12.27
C LYS A 65 21.46 15.34 -10.85
N GLU A 66 22.61 15.43 -10.19
CA GLU A 66 22.71 16.08 -8.88
C GLU A 66 22.54 17.61 -8.96
N PRO A 67 21.97 18.26 -7.92
CA PRO A 67 21.45 17.65 -6.68
C PRO A 67 20.11 16.93 -6.89
N ILE A 68 19.97 15.73 -6.31
CA ILE A 68 18.74 14.93 -6.38
C ILE A 68 17.62 15.65 -5.63
N THR A 69 16.46 15.78 -6.28
CA THR A 69 15.27 16.42 -5.72
C THR A 69 14.26 15.39 -5.22
N GLN A 70 13.28 15.83 -4.42
CA GLN A 70 12.14 15.00 -4.03
C GLN A 70 11.37 14.47 -5.25
N LYS A 71 11.28 15.25 -6.33
CA LYS A 71 10.64 14.83 -7.57
C LYS A 71 11.39 13.67 -8.23
N ASP A 72 12.72 13.70 -8.23
CA ASP A 72 13.54 12.61 -8.76
C ASP A 72 13.36 11.32 -7.94
N VAL A 73 13.27 11.45 -6.62
CA VAL A 73 13.01 10.33 -5.68
C VAL A 73 11.61 9.74 -5.87
N ALA A 74 10.61 10.58 -6.14
CA ALA A 74 9.26 10.17 -6.47
C ALA A 74 9.19 9.46 -7.84
N ASP A 75 9.84 10.03 -8.85
CA ASP A 75 9.90 9.46 -10.21
C ASP A 75 10.55 8.07 -10.19
N TYR A 76 11.68 7.94 -9.51
CA TYR A 76 12.33 6.64 -9.37
C TYR A 76 11.45 5.64 -8.60
N ALA A 77 10.71 6.09 -7.57
CA ALA A 77 9.75 5.22 -6.90
C ALA A 77 8.65 4.73 -7.84
N MET A 78 8.10 5.57 -8.71
CA MET A 78 7.12 5.11 -9.70
C MET A 78 7.67 4.06 -10.66
N LYS A 79 8.90 4.25 -11.17
CA LYS A 79 9.58 3.24 -12.01
C LYS A 79 9.70 1.89 -11.31
N MET A 80 9.89 1.93 -9.99
CA MET A 80 10.14 0.75 -9.17
C MET A 80 8.87 0.16 -8.54
N ILE A 81 7.66 0.54 -8.95
CA ILE A 81 6.39 0.14 -8.29
C ILE A 81 6.22 -1.38 -8.12
N ASN A 82 6.64 -2.16 -9.12
CA ASN A 82 6.58 -3.63 -9.12
C ASN A 82 7.95 -4.29 -8.91
N ALA A 83 8.99 -3.51 -8.59
CA ALA A 83 10.34 -4.03 -8.47
C ALA A 83 10.54 -4.81 -7.15
N GLY A 84 11.24 -5.95 -7.23
CA GLY A 84 11.59 -6.75 -6.06
C GLY A 84 10.42 -7.51 -5.42
N GLY A 85 9.31 -7.68 -6.14
CA GLY A 85 8.14 -8.47 -5.68
C GLY A 85 7.40 -7.89 -4.47
N LYS A 86 7.63 -6.61 -4.15
CA LYS A 86 7.02 -5.94 -2.98
C LYS A 86 5.50 -5.79 -3.11
N ASP A 87 5.00 -5.63 -4.33
CA ASP A 87 3.58 -5.62 -4.67
C ASP A 87 2.95 -7.01 -4.44
N ILE A 88 3.63 -8.07 -4.88
CA ILE A 88 3.20 -9.46 -4.65
C ILE A 88 3.19 -9.77 -3.16
N ASN A 89 4.19 -9.33 -2.40
CA ASN A 89 4.24 -9.53 -0.95
C ASN A 89 3.09 -8.82 -0.24
N ALA A 90 2.80 -7.56 -0.62
CA ALA A 90 1.69 -6.79 -0.08
C ALA A 90 0.34 -7.45 -0.39
N LEU A 91 0.15 -7.95 -1.62
CA LEU A 91 -1.05 -8.68 -2.02
C LEU A 91 -1.20 -10.01 -1.27
N THR A 92 -0.13 -10.81 -1.22
CA THR A 92 -0.11 -12.10 -0.52
C THR A 92 -0.45 -11.91 0.97
N PHE A 93 0.03 -10.83 1.58
CA PHE A 93 -0.29 -10.50 2.97
C PHE A 93 -1.80 -10.29 3.19
N VAL A 94 -2.46 -9.48 2.37
CA VAL A 94 -3.91 -9.24 2.50
C VAL A 94 -4.75 -10.44 2.07
N ASP A 95 -4.25 -11.27 1.15
CA ASP A 95 -4.86 -12.55 0.81
C ASP A 95 -4.81 -13.52 1.99
N ASN A 96 -3.67 -13.62 2.68
CA ASN A 96 -3.55 -14.43 3.90
C ASN A 96 -4.43 -13.90 5.05
N LEU A 97 -4.58 -12.57 5.19
CA LEU A 97 -5.53 -11.99 6.12
C LEU A 97 -6.96 -12.40 5.77
N LYS A 98 -7.32 -12.35 4.49
CA LYS A 98 -8.65 -12.71 4.01
C LYS A 98 -8.95 -14.20 4.20
N GLU A 99 -7.99 -15.08 3.92
CA GLU A 99 -8.13 -16.52 4.17
C GLU A 99 -8.43 -16.80 5.65
N ARG A 100 -7.72 -16.14 6.57
CA ARG A 100 -7.95 -16.26 8.03
C ARG A 100 -9.28 -15.68 8.49
N TYR A 101 -9.72 -14.59 7.88
CA TYR A 101 -11.04 -14.02 8.13
C TYR A 101 -12.16 -14.96 7.67
N GLY A 102 -11.97 -15.63 6.53
CA GLY A 102 -12.93 -16.58 5.98
C GLY A 102 -14.03 -15.91 5.17
N ASN A 103 -15.27 -16.39 5.32
CA ASN A 103 -16.40 -15.96 4.50
C ASN A 103 -16.94 -14.59 4.95
N GLY A 104 -17.19 -13.71 3.98
CA GLY A 104 -17.71 -12.37 4.23
C GLY A 104 -17.19 -11.32 3.26
N ILE A 105 -17.79 -10.13 3.30
CA ILE A 105 -17.34 -8.97 2.52
C ILE A 105 -16.04 -8.41 3.10
N ALA A 106 -15.01 -8.31 2.27
CA ALA A 106 -13.71 -7.82 2.69
C ALA A 106 -13.03 -7.03 1.58
N VAL A 107 -12.47 -5.88 1.96
CA VAL A 107 -11.72 -4.99 1.07
C VAL A 107 -10.25 -5.14 1.40
N LYS A 108 -9.49 -5.64 0.43
CA LYS A 108 -8.04 -5.77 0.50
C LYS A 108 -7.43 -4.44 0.05
N CYS A 109 -7.03 -3.61 1.00
CA CYS A 109 -6.55 -2.27 0.73
C CYS A 109 -5.03 -2.26 0.53
N LEU A 110 -4.56 -1.65 -0.56
CA LEU A 110 -3.15 -1.48 -0.88
C LEU A 110 -2.85 -0.01 -1.26
N ILE A 111 -1.82 0.59 -0.68
CA ILE A 111 -1.41 1.98 -0.94
C ILE A 111 0.05 1.99 -1.34
N TYR A 112 0.37 2.49 -2.54
CA TYR A 112 1.74 2.73 -2.96
C TYR A 112 2.13 4.19 -2.74
N ASN A 113 3.25 4.42 -2.08
CA ASN A 113 3.81 5.75 -1.91
C ASN A 113 4.90 6.03 -2.96
N ALA A 114 4.63 6.98 -3.85
CA ALA A 114 5.60 7.56 -4.77
C ALA A 114 5.59 9.09 -4.70
N THR A 115 5.43 9.64 -3.50
CA THR A 115 5.37 11.09 -3.25
C THR A 115 6.75 11.73 -3.08
N GLY A 116 7.81 10.93 -3.02
CA GLY A 116 9.17 11.35 -2.66
C GLY A 116 9.37 11.61 -1.16
N ALA A 117 8.32 11.51 -0.34
CA ALA A 117 8.34 11.69 1.10
C ALA A 117 7.65 10.51 1.82
N THR A 118 7.59 10.54 3.15
CA THR A 118 6.87 9.51 3.94
C THR A 118 5.40 9.90 4.07
N LEU A 119 4.51 8.93 3.86
CA LEU A 119 3.09 9.03 4.20
C LEU A 119 2.92 8.57 5.65
N SER A 120 2.55 9.48 6.55
CA SER A 120 2.26 9.16 7.95
C SER A 120 0.76 9.17 8.20
N LEU A 121 0.22 8.12 8.82
CA LEU A 121 -1.20 8.02 9.12
C LEU A 121 -1.61 9.15 10.07
N ALA A 122 -2.52 10.01 9.61
CA ALA A 122 -3.01 11.15 10.36
C ALA A 122 -4.37 10.88 11.02
N LYS A 123 -5.29 10.27 10.27
CA LYS A 123 -6.66 9.94 10.71
C LYS A 123 -7.17 8.71 9.98
N TYR A 124 -8.20 8.09 10.53
CA TYR A 124 -9.01 7.08 9.85
C TYR A 124 -10.44 7.15 10.38
N ASN A 125 -11.37 6.54 9.66
CA ASN A 125 -12.76 6.39 10.08
C ASN A 125 -13.37 5.13 9.46
N ASP A 126 -14.00 4.31 10.30
CA ASP A 126 -14.69 3.09 9.89
C ASP A 126 -16.19 3.35 9.98
N TRP A 127 -16.87 3.51 8.84
CA TRP A 127 -18.34 3.71 8.83
C TRP A 127 -19.08 2.40 9.00
N HIS A 128 -18.62 1.36 8.27
CA HIS A 128 -19.18 0.02 8.34
C HIS A 128 -18.07 -1.01 8.31
N GLY A 129 -18.05 -1.90 9.30
CA GLY A 129 -16.97 -2.85 9.44
C GLY A 129 -15.84 -2.32 10.30
N HIS A 130 -14.69 -2.97 10.20
CA HIS A 130 -13.50 -2.62 10.97
C HIS A 130 -12.26 -3.22 10.29
N ILE A 131 -11.09 -2.72 10.68
CA ILE A 131 -9.82 -3.31 10.31
C ILE A 131 -9.63 -4.70 10.94
N TYR A 132 -9.06 -5.65 10.19
CA TYR A 132 -8.86 -7.03 10.64
C TYR A 132 -7.39 -7.34 10.94
N ASP A 133 -7.13 -7.76 12.19
CA ASP A 133 -5.91 -8.43 12.70
C ASP A 133 -4.58 -7.66 12.64
N THR A 134 -4.45 -6.65 11.78
CA THR A 134 -3.31 -5.72 11.74
C THR A 134 -3.77 -4.27 11.78
N PRO A 135 -3.00 -3.33 12.37
CA PRO A 135 -3.35 -1.92 12.36
C PRO A 135 -3.23 -1.31 10.96
N TYR A 136 -3.79 -0.11 10.77
CA TYR A 136 -3.50 0.70 9.59
C TYR A 136 -2.00 1.01 9.56
N PRO A 137 -1.32 0.88 8.40
CA PRO A 137 0.11 1.20 8.29
C PRO A 137 0.41 2.61 8.81
N SER A 138 1.26 2.73 9.83
CA SER A 138 1.53 4.04 10.45
C SER A 138 2.36 4.94 9.55
N ASP A 139 3.40 4.39 8.93
CA ASP A 139 4.31 5.11 8.04
C ASP A 139 4.62 4.25 6.81
N ILE A 140 4.29 4.78 5.63
CA ILE A 140 4.64 4.18 4.35
C ILE A 140 5.69 5.08 3.73
N GLN A 141 6.94 4.65 3.67
CA GLN A 141 8.01 5.46 3.09
C GLN A 141 7.96 5.43 1.56
N ASN A 142 8.59 6.42 0.91
CA ASN A 142 8.64 6.48 -0.54
C ASN A 142 9.17 5.16 -1.13
N GLY A 143 8.50 4.65 -2.16
CA GLY A 143 8.79 3.37 -2.79
C GLY A 143 8.22 2.14 -2.10
N GLN A 144 7.49 2.28 -0.99
CA GLN A 144 6.87 1.16 -0.27
C GLN A 144 5.37 1.03 -0.54
N TRP A 145 4.87 -0.17 -0.25
CA TRP A 145 3.47 -0.51 -0.21
C TRP A 145 2.98 -0.60 1.24
N GLY A 146 1.91 0.09 1.58
CA GLY A 146 1.10 -0.21 2.76
C GLY A 146 -0.04 -1.15 2.37
N ALA A 147 -0.37 -2.12 3.20
CA ALA A 147 -1.47 -3.04 2.95
C ALA A 147 -2.19 -3.40 4.25
N PHE A 148 -3.52 -3.53 4.18
CA PHE A 148 -4.38 -3.88 5.31
C PHE A 148 -5.70 -4.47 4.81
N LEU A 149 -6.40 -5.22 5.68
CA LEU A 149 -7.71 -5.79 5.38
C LEU A 149 -8.80 -5.07 6.17
N HIS A 150 -9.85 -4.61 5.49
CA HIS A 150 -11.05 -4.06 6.13
C HIS A 150 -12.26 -4.93 5.86
N VAL A 151 -12.90 -5.41 6.92
CA VAL A 151 -13.92 -6.46 6.85
C VAL A 151 -15.27 -5.95 7.35
N HIS A 152 -16.35 -6.54 6.84
CA HIS A 152 -17.68 -6.25 7.37
C HIS A 152 -17.85 -6.79 8.80
N PRO A 153 -18.78 -6.23 9.60
CA PRO A 153 -19.05 -6.72 10.94
C PRO A 153 -19.79 -8.06 10.89
N SER A 154 -19.41 -8.98 11.79
CA SER A 154 -20.01 -10.31 11.87
C SER A 154 -21.50 -10.24 12.15
N GLY A 155 -22.29 -11.04 11.42
CA GLY A 155 -23.74 -11.18 11.66
C GLY A 155 -24.60 -10.00 11.22
N ALA A 156 -24.03 -8.98 10.56
CA ALA A 156 -24.76 -7.84 10.04
C ALA A 156 -24.79 -7.84 8.51
N ALA A 157 -25.97 -7.58 7.92
CA ALA A 157 -26.16 -7.40 6.49
C ALA A 157 -25.71 -5.99 6.04
N VAL A 158 -24.49 -5.62 6.41
CA VAL A 158 -23.84 -4.37 6.02
C VAL A 158 -22.51 -4.67 5.34
N GLY A 159 -22.04 -3.71 4.55
CA GLY A 159 -20.81 -3.83 3.81
C GLY A 159 -19.54 -3.52 4.63
N SER A 160 -18.47 -3.24 3.90
CA SER A 160 -17.21 -2.72 4.40
C SER A 160 -16.99 -1.32 3.83
N ALA A 161 -16.98 -0.29 4.68
CA ALA A 161 -16.77 1.10 4.29
C ALA A 161 -15.89 1.81 5.32
N GLY A 162 -14.81 2.41 4.85
CA GLY A 162 -13.85 3.10 5.70
C GLY A 162 -13.01 4.10 4.92
N ALA A 163 -12.24 4.88 5.66
CA ALA A 163 -11.31 5.86 5.13
C ALA A 163 -10.04 5.92 5.97
N VAL A 164 -8.93 6.17 5.31
CA VAL A 164 -7.64 6.52 5.91
C VAL A 164 -7.16 7.83 5.32
N VAL A 165 -6.51 8.63 6.16
CA VAL A 165 -5.90 9.90 5.77
C VAL A 165 -4.42 9.82 6.11
N TYR A 166 -3.58 9.95 5.09
CA TYR A 166 -2.13 10.03 5.26
C TYR A 166 -1.64 11.46 5.05
N ARG A 167 -0.67 11.89 5.84
CA ARG A 167 -0.03 13.20 5.73
C ARG A 167 1.35 13.05 5.12
N THR A 168 1.70 13.97 4.22
CA THR A 168 3.06 14.09 3.68
C THR A 168 3.52 15.54 3.69
N LYS A 169 4.83 15.74 3.76
CA LYS A 169 5.44 17.07 3.61
C LYS A 169 5.47 17.46 2.14
N ILE A 170 5.07 18.70 1.85
CA ILE A 170 5.15 19.29 0.52
C ILE A 170 6.61 19.70 0.25
N PRO A 171 7.19 19.44 -0.94
CA PRO A 171 8.57 19.79 -1.21
C PRO A 171 8.79 21.30 -1.08
N SER A 172 9.95 21.67 -0.53
CA SER A 172 10.34 23.08 -0.40
C SER A 172 9.36 23.94 0.40
N SER A 173 8.50 23.34 1.23
CA SER A 173 7.52 24.02 2.06
C SER A 173 7.60 23.56 3.52
N SER A 174 7.22 24.44 4.45
CA SER A 174 6.92 24.05 5.84
C SER A 174 5.55 23.40 6.00
N ARG A 175 4.76 23.35 4.92
CA ARG A 175 3.37 22.85 4.90
C ARG A 175 3.32 21.36 4.59
N SER A 176 2.25 20.73 5.04
CA SER A 176 1.88 19.35 4.69
C SER A 176 0.56 19.32 3.94
N CYS A 177 0.30 18.22 3.25
CA CYS A 177 -1.02 17.89 2.70
C CYS A 177 -1.50 16.52 3.21
N ASP A 178 -2.82 16.40 3.29
CA ASP A 178 -3.54 15.21 3.70
C ASP A 178 -4.11 14.49 2.46
N TRP A 179 -3.96 13.18 2.42
CA TRP A 179 -4.34 12.29 1.33
C TRP A 179 -5.43 11.35 1.83
N LEU A 180 -6.65 11.57 1.36
CA LEU A 180 -7.78 10.69 1.66
C LEU A 180 -7.73 9.47 0.73
N PHE A 181 -7.81 8.26 1.32
CA PHE A 181 -8.18 7.04 0.61
C PHE A 181 -9.39 6.44 1.30
N SER A 182 -10.49 6.35 0.59
CA SER A 182 -11.75 5.87 1.13
C SER A 182 -12.41 4.86 0.19
N TRP A 183 -13.13 3.92 0.77
CA TRP A 183 -13.76 2.82 0.04
C TRP A 183 -15.15 2.53 0.60
N THR A 184 -15.97 1.93 -0.25
CA THR A 184 -17.23 1.30 0.13
C THR A 184 -17.43 0.02 -0.68
N ALA A 185 -17.74 -1.07 0.00
CA ALA A 185 -18.18 -2.32 -0.58
C ALA A 185 -19.47 -2.71 0.14
N PRO A 186 -20.65 -2.26 -0.34
CA PRO A 186 -21.92 -2.45 0.35
C PRO A 186 -22.35 -3.92 0.34
N TYR A 187 -23.33 -4.26 1.19
CA TYR A 187 -23.93 -5.60 1.16
C TYR A 187 -24.71 -5.85 -0.14
N ILE A 188 -25.38 -4.81 -0.64
CA ILE A 188 -26.06 -4.76 -1.94
C ILE A 188 -25.71 -3.43 -2.60
N GLY A 189 -25.38 -3.48 -3.89
CA GLY A 189 -25.03 -2.32 -4.70
C GLY A 189 -23.58 -2.37 -5.17
N ASP A 190 -23.13 -1.25 -5.71
CA ASP A 190 -21.84 -1.16 -6.36
C ASP A 190 -20.73 -0.75 -5.38
N ASN A 191 -19.53 -1.26 -5.66
CA ASN A 191 -18.34 -0.85 -4.94
C ASN A 191 -17.92 0.56 -5.37
N GLY A 192 -17.35 1.31 -4.44
CA GLY A 192 -16.91 2.68 -4.65
C GLY A 192 -15.57 2.95 -4.02
N VAL A 193 -14.78 3.80 -4.65
CA VAL A 193 -13.53 4.32 -4.10
C VAL A 193 -13.47 5.82 -4.33
N TYR A 194 -12.96 6.55 -3.35
CA TYR A 194 -12.80 7.98 -3.45
C TYR A 194 -11.49 8.44 -2.82
N THR A 195 -10.83 9.36 -3.52
CA THR A 195 -9.62 10.02 -3.05
C THR A 195 -9.67 11.50 -3.30
N GLU A 196 -9.02 12.25 -2.41
CA GLU A 196 -8.71 13.66 -2.65
C GLU A 196 -7.50 14.08 -1.81
N ILE A 197 -6.81 15.14 -2.27
CA ILE A 197 -5.64 15.72 -1.62
C ILE A 197 -6.03 17.11 -1.11
N ARG A 198 -5.94 17.32 0.20
CA ARG A 198 -6.34 18.58 0.86
C ARG A 198 -5.25 19.08 1.79
N GLU A 199 -5.44 20.27 2.34
CA GLU A 199 -4.53 20.83 3.34
C GLU A 199 -4.45 19.94 4.59
N GLU A 200 -3.32 20.05 5.29
CA GLU A 200 -3.17 19.46 6.62
C GLU A 200 -4.32 19.89 7.56
N GLY A 201 -4.97 18.89 8.17
CA GLY A 201 -6.06 19.13 9.13
C GLY A 201 -7.42 19.30 8.48
N HIS A 202 -7.55 19.00 7.18
CA HIS A 202 -8.84 19.06 6.49
C HIS A 202 -9.87 18.11 7.12
N TYR A 203 -9.47 16.91 7.57
CA TYR A 203 -10.39 15.92 8.13
C TYR A 203 -10.32 15.83 9.67
N PRO A 204 -11.46 15.65 10.36
CA PRO A 204 -12.84 15.71 9.86
C PRO A 204 -13.45 17.12 9.87
N SER A 205 -12.67 18.13 10.25
CA SER A 205 -13.16 19.48 10.58
C SER A 205 -13.69 20.26 9.37
N VAL A 206 -13.05 20.14 8.22
CA VAL A 206 -13.43 20.81 6.96
C VAL A 206 -14.12 19.80 6.03
N GLY A 207 -13.49 18.64 5.81
CA GLY A 207 -14.06 17.48 5.16
C GLY A 207 -14.75 16.58 6.18
N SER A 208 -16.05 16.78 6.41
CA SER A 208 -16.76 15.97 7.40
C SER A 208 -16.90 14.51 6.94
N TRP A 209 -16.79 13.56 7.88
CA TRP A 209 -16.96 12.14 7.56
C TRP A 209 -18.34 11.83 6.96
N GLY A 210 -19.38 12.55 7.39
CA GLY A 210 -20.71 12.43 6.81
C GLY A 210 -20.77 12.88 5.36
N TYR A 211 -20.04 13.93 4.99
CA TYR A 211 -19.95 14.39 3.60
C TYR A 211 -19.15 13.42 2.72
N ILE A 212 -18.01 12.92 3.23
CA ILE A 212 -17.22 11.92 2.50
C ILE A 212 -18.04 10.66 2.26
N TYR A 213 -18.73 10.13 3.27
CA TYR A 213 -19.52 8.92 3.11
C TYR A 213 -20.80 9.13 2.30
N GLY A 214 -21.66 10.04 2.76
CA GLY A 214 -23.01 10.22 2.23
C GLY A 214 -23.08 11.00 0.91
N VAL A 215 -21.99 11.67 0.52
CA VAL A 215 -21.95 12.43 -0.75
C VAL A 215 -20.84 11.92 -1.66
N LYS A 216 -19.58 11.90 -1.22
CA LYS A 216 -18.47 11.54 -2.12
C LYS A 216 -18.45 10.05 -2.46
N LEU A 217 -18.44 9.17 -1.46
CA LEU A 217 -18.45 7.72 -1.65
C LEU A 217 -19.78 7.23 -2.22
N ALA A 218 -20.92 7.76 -1.75
CA ALA A 218 -22.23 7.39 -2.27
C ALA A 218 -22.41 7.65 -3.78
N ASN A 219 -21.69 8.63 -4.34
CA ASN A 219 -21.67 8.94 -5.77
C ASN A 219 -20.35 8.55 -6.45
N SER A 220 -19.52 7.74 -5.78
CA SER A 220 -18.25 7.28 -6.34
C SER A 220 -18.44 6.07 -7.25
N ASN A 221 -17.42 5.80 -8.06
CA ASN A 221 -17.38 4.66 -8.97
C ASN A 221 -16.17 3.77 -8.61
N LEU A 222 -15.88 2.80 -9.47
CA LEU A 222 -14.73 1.90 -9.31
C LEU A 222 -13.35 2.60 -9.38
N ASN A 223 -13.29 3.88 -9.76
CA ASN A 223 -12.06 4.66 -9.86
C ASN A 223 -12.27 6.09 -9.37
N SER A 224 -11.22 6.68 -8.80
CA SER A 224 -11.19 8.09 -8.41
C SER A 224 -9.77 8.66 -8.53
N THR A 225 -9.68 9.87 -9.05
CA THR A 225 -8.43 10.61 -9.21
C THR A 225 -8.61 12.04 -8.71
N ASP A 226 -7.60 12.58 -8.03
CA ASP A 226 -7.55 13.99 -7.62
C ASP A 226 -6.13 14.53 -7.80
N GLU A 227 -6.03 15.80 -8.17
CA GLU A 227 -4.77 16.50 -8.38
C GLU A 227 -4.76 17.78 -7.55
N ASN A 228 -3.79 17.92 -6.64
CA ASN A 228 -3.65 19.11 -5.82
C ASN A 228 -2.22 19.22 -5.27
N TYR A 229 -1.77 20.42 -4.89
CA TYR A 229 -0.42 20.66 -4.35
C TYR A 229 0.73 20.14 -5.23
N GLY A 230 0.50 20.03 -6.54
CA GLY A 230 1.47 19.44 -7.46
C GLY A 230 1.64 17.93 -7.26
N TYR A 231 0.63 17.25 -6.72
CA TYR A 231 0.55 15.81 -6.51
C TYR A 231 -0.66 15.22 -7.24
N VAL A 232 -0.62 13.91 -7.49
CA VAL A 232 -1.73 13.16 -8.07
C VAL A 232 -2.02 11.93 -7.20
N SER A 233 -3.28 11.76 -6.83
CA SER A 233 -3.78 10.54 -6.19
C SER A 233 -4.64 9.77 -7.17
N LYS A 234 -4.35 8.49 -7.38
CA LYS A 234 -5.15 7.60 -8.24
C LYS A 234 -5.58 6.39 -7.44
N THR A 235 -6.87 6.09 -7.48
CA THR A 235 -7.44 4.97 -6.75
C THR A 235 -8.39 4.17 -7.61
N ASN A 236 -8.43 2.86 -7.38
CA ASN A 236 -9.36 1.95 -8.01
C ASN A 236 -9.80 0.85 -7.05
N ILE A 237 -10.99 0.30 -7.26
CA ILE A 237 -11.52 -0.83 -6.51
C ILE A 237 -12.09 -1.86 -7.48
N GLY A 238 -11.88 -3.15 -7.17
CA GLY A 238 -12.47 -4.24 -7.94
C GLY A 238 -13.95 -4.46 -7.64
N GLU A 239 -14.62 -5.24 -8.48
CA GLU A 239 -16.00 -5.67 -8.28
C GLU A 239 -16.09 -6.93 -7.37
N GLY A 240 -17.30 -7.27 -6.96
CA GLY A 240 -17.59 -8.43 -6.13
C GLY A 240 -17.61 -8.12 -4.63
N SER A 241 -17.61 -9.16 -3.79
CA SER A 241 -17.67 -9.06 -2.32
C SER A 241 -16.30 -9.17 -1.64
N THR A 242 -15.29 -9.65 -2.37
CA THR A 242 -13.90 -9.68 -1.94
C THR A 242 -13.04 -9.11 -3.05
N MET A 243 -12.52 -7.91 -2.85
CA MET A 243 -11.90 -7.13 -3.91
C MET A 243 -10.66 -6.40 -3.41
N ASN A 244 -9.79 -6.04 -4.36
CA ASN A 244 -8.65 -5.17 -4.08
C ASN A 244 -9.10 -3.72 -4.24
N ALA A 245 -8.81 -2.88 -3.25
CA ALA A 245 -8.85 -1.43 -3.37
C ALA A 245 -7.41 -0.92 -3.35
N ARG A 246 -6.98 -0.27 -4.43
CA ARG A 246 -5.61 0.18 -4.62
C ARG A 246 -5.57 1.70 -4.70
N GLY A 247 -4.64 2.31 -3.97
CA GLY A 247 -4.27 3.71 -4.10
C GLY A 247 -2.81 3.86 -4.51
N VAL A 248 -2.53 4.79 -5.43
CA VAL A 248 -1.19 5.19 -5.83
C VAL A 248 -1.09 6.70 -5.64
N PHE A 249 -0.27 7.10 -4.67
CA PHE A 249 -0.05 8.50 -4.32
C PHE A 249 1.29 8.94 -4.89
N GLN A 250 1.28 9.88 -5.83
CA GLN A 250 2.47 10.15 -6.64
C GLN A 250 2.71 11.63 -6.89
N PHE A 251 3.96 11.98 -7.11
CA PHE A 251 4.31 13.24 -7.80
C PHE A 251 3.99 13.09 -9.30
N PRO A 252 3.32 14.05 -9.95
CA PRO A 252 3.11 14.07 -11.40
C PRO A 252 4.44 14.24 -12.14
N TYR A 253 4.52 13.57 -13.28
CA TYR A 253 5.64 13.63 -14.22
C TYR A 253 5.81 15.04 -14.80
#